data_AF-A0A7S0EXF5-F1
#
_entry.id   AF-A0A7S0EXF5-F1
#
_cell.length_a   1.000
_cell.length_b   1.000
_cell.length_c   1.000
_cell.angle_alpha   90.00
_cell.angle_beta   90.00
_cell.angle_gamma   90.00
#
_symmetry.space_group_name_H-M   'P 1'
#
loop_
_entity.id
_entity.type
_entity.pdbx_description
1 polymer ?
#
loop_
_entity_poly.entity_id
_entity_poly.type
_entity_poly.pdbx_seq_one_letter_code
_entity_poly.pdbx_strand_id
1 'polypeptide(L)'
;ALAAQQQQAAQAAAAQTLGGAATASLGTLGNSALSGQQAAPLDPALLAGQEQTVIPNLASYVVINSGLQLFTQQPQLKRIVPIAIDRAIREIISPVVERSVTISCVTTRELMLKDFAMEPDEQRMRKAAQLMVQNLAGSLALVTCKEPLRVACGNHMRSLMQQAAIDPQLLEQVTQVCSSDNLELGCTLIEKAATEKAVRDIEEALAPAFAIRRKHREQTGLPYYDMSIFTSGRYPASLPEALRPKPGGLQPAQRRVYEDFGRIPRTAAMVQQQQAQQ
;
A
#
# COMPACT_ATOMS: atom_id res chain seq x y z
N ALA A 1 -14.88 -26.65 -16.57
CA ALA A 1 -16.11 -25.86 -16.32
C ALA A 1 -16.47 -25.77 -14.83
N LEU A 2 -16.46 -26.87 -14.05
CA LEU A 2 -16.81 -26.83 -12.62
C LEU A 2 -15.84 -26.07 -11.69
N ALA A 3 -14.53 -26.04 -11.99
CA ALA A 3 -13.55 -25.37 -11.13
C ALA A 3 -13.66 -23.82 -11.13
N ALA A 4 -14.12 -23.23 -12.25
CA ALA A 4 -14.33 -21.79 -12.35
C ALA A 4 -15.57 -21.33 -11.55
N GLN A 5 -16.60 -22.18 -11.47
CA GLN A 5 -17.83 -21.87 -10.76
C GLN A 5 -17.66 -21.95 -9.23
N GLN A 6 -16.73 -22.77 -8.75
CA GLN A 6 -16.42 -22.87 -7.31
C GLN A 6 -15.58 -21.70 -6.79
N GLN A 7 -14.82 -21.04 -7.66
CA GLN A 7 -14.00 -19.89 -7.29
C GLN A 7 -14.79 -18.58 -7.24
N GLN A 8 -15.85 -18.45 -8.05
CA GLN A 8 -16.79 -17.32 -7.98
C GLN A 8 -17.73 -17.40 -6.75
N ALA A 9 -18.10 -18.60 -6.30
CA ALA A 9 -18.94 -18.77 -5.10
C ALA A 9 -18.22 -18.38 -3.80
N ALA A 10 -16.89 -18.59 -3.72
CA ALA A 10 -16.11 -18.23 -2.55
C ALA A 10 -15.91 -16.70 -2.38
N GLN A 11 -15.90 -15.94 -3.48
CA GLN A 11 -15.79 -14.48 -3.43
C GLN A 11 -17.10 -13.78 -3.02
N ALA A 12 -18.26 -14.40 -3.25
CA ALA A 12 -19.55 -13.84 -2.85
C ALA A 12 -19.85 -13.99 -1.34
N ALA A 13 -19.27 -14.98 -0.66
CA ALA A 13 -19.51 -15.23 0.76
C ALA A 13 -18.77 -14.25 1.70
N ALA A 14 -17.70 -13.61 1.23
CA ALA A 14 -16.91 -12.66 2.04
C ALA A 14 -17.55 -11.25 2.15
N ALA A 15 -18.59 -10.95 1.36
CA ALA A 15 -19.20 -9.62 1.30
C ALA A 15 -20.38 -9.39 2.27
N GLN A 16 -20.81 -10.40 3.05
CA GLN A 16 -22.03 -10.32 3.87
C GLN A 16 -21.83 -10.25 5.40
N THR A 17 -20.60 -10.07 5.91
CA THR A 17 -20.32 -10.19 7.36
C THR A 17 -20.04 -8.88 8.10
N LEU A 18 -20.50 -7.73 7.61
CA LEU A 18 -20.40 -6.44 8.30
C LEU A 18 -21.71 -5.64 8.26
N GLY A 19 -22.78 -6.24 8.78
CA GLY A 19 -24.05 -5.57 8.96
C GLY A 19 -24.80 -6.11 10.18
N GLY A 20 -24.57 -5.51 11.34
CA GLY A 20 -25.39 -5.78 12.52
C GLY A 20 -24.80 -5.32 13.84
N ALA A 21 -25.15 -4.10 14.27
CA ALA A 21 -25.49 -3.77 15.66
C ALA A 21 -25.72 -2.25 15.81
N ALA A 22 -27.00 -1.83 15.83
CA ALA A 22 -27.49 -0.72 16.65
C ALA A 22 -29.02 -0.60 16.49
N THR A 23 -29.73 -1.29 17.38
CA THR A 23 -31.15 -1.10 17.66
C THR A 23 -31.32 0.04 18.67
N ALA A 24 -32.06 1.09 18.33
CA ALA A 24 -32.76 1.93 19.29
C ALA A 24 -33.98 2.59 18.63
N SER A 25 -35.17 2.08 18.99
CA SER A 25 -36.48 2.66 18.68
C SER A 25 -36.80 3.80 19.65
N LEU A 26 -37.44 4.87 19.16
CA LEU A 26 -38.76 5.38 19.60
C LEU A 26 -39.05 6.75 18.93
N GLY A 27 -40.28 6.99 18.45
CA GLY A 27 -40.82 8.36 18.33
C GLY A 27 -41.56 8.78 17.04
N THR A 28 -42.56 8.01 16.61
CA THR A 28 -43.92 8.42 16.18
C THR A 28 -44.27 9.91 15.89
N LEU A 29 -44.75 10.12 14.63
CA LEU A 29 -45.78 11.03 14.09
C LEU A 29 -45.56 12.56 13.93
N GLY A 30 -45.80 13.04 12.69
CA GLY A 30 -46.16 14.43 12.41
C GLY A 30 -46.04 14.83 10.94
N ASN A 31 -47.10 14.58 10.15
CA ASN A 31 -47.23 15.00 8.75
C ASN A 31 -47.70 16.48 8.69
N SER A 32 -47.11 17.29 7.80
CA SER A 32 -47.68 18.44 7.05
C SER A 32 -46.73 19.65 6.97
N ALA A 33 -46.33 20.04 5.76
CA ALA A 33 -46.60 21.36 5.16
C ALA A 33 -45.64 21.66 3.99
N LEU A 34 -46.23 22.04 2.86
CA LEU A 34 -45.56 22.69 1.73
C LEU A 34 -45.00 24.06 2.15
N SER A 35 -43.80 24.40 1.68
CA SER A 35 -43.49 25.69 1.03
C SER A 35 -42.03 25.69 0.59
N GLY A 36 -41.79 26.14 -0.65
CA GLY A 36 -40.47 26.07 -1.28
C GLY A 36 -39.55 27.21 -0.86
N GLN A 37 -38.25 26.98 -1.00
CA GLN A 37 -37.30 28.00 -1.45
C GLN A 37 -35.93 27.38 -1.76
N GLN A 38 -35.45 27.75 -2.95
CA GLN A 38 -34.05 27.92 -3.36
C GLN A 38 -33.09 26.72 -3.29
N ALA A 39 -32.73 26.25 -4.48
CA ALA A 39 -31.53 25.48 -4.75
C ALA A 39 -30.30 26.28 -4.32
N ALA A 40 -29.64 25.84 -3.24
CA ALA A 40 -28.31 26.31 -2.86
C ALA A 40 -27.28 25.82 -3.90
N PRO A 41 -26.30 26.65 -4.28
CA PRO A 41 -25.22 26.22 -5.16
C PRO A 41 -24.37 25.17 -4.42
N LEU A 42 -24.10 24.07 -5.10
CA LEU A 42 -23.23 23.00 -4.63
C LEU A 42 -21.84 23.58 -4.34
N ASP A 43 -21.42 23.56 -3.08
CA ASP A 43 -20.07 23.92 -2.66
C ASP A 43 -19.04 23.05 -3.41
N PRO A 44 -18.09 23.64 -4.17
CA PRO A 44 -17.03 22.89 -4.85
C PRO A 44 -15.96 22.34 -3.87
N ALA A 45 -16.17 22.44 -2.56
CA ALA A 45 -15.22 22.03 -1.52
C ALA A 45 -15.21 20.51 -1.23
N LEU A 46 -16.22 19.75 -1.69
CA LEU A 46 -16.27 18.28 -1.51
C LEU A 46 -15.48 17.48 -2.55
N LEU A 47 -14.87 18.16 -3.54
CA LEU A 47 -13.94 17.54 -4.50
C LEU A 47 -12.46 17.77 -4.16
N ALA A 48 -12.15 18.47 -3.07
CA ALA A 48 -10.79 18.77 -2.64
C ALA A 48 -10.12 17.65 -1.81
N GLY A 49 -10.61 16.41 -1.92
CA GLY A 49 -10.10 15.24 -1.20
C GLY A 49 -9.25 14.29 -2.05
N GLN A 50 -8.98 14.61 -3.31
CA GLN A 50 -7.93 13.90 -4.05
C GLN A 50 -6.62 14.65 -3.80
N GLU A 51 -5.87 14.23 -2.78
CA GLU A 51 -4.40 14.32 -2.81
C GLU A 51 -3.92 13.45 -3.98
N GLN A 52 -4.16 13.95 -5.18
CA GLN A 52 -3.66 13.40 -6.41
C GLN A 52 -2.17 13.62 -6.32
N THR A 53 -1.42 12.54 -6.13
CA THR A 53 0.03 12.52 -6.23
C THR A 53 0.41 12.94 -7.65
N VAL A 54 0.45 14.26 -7.90
CA VAL A 54 0.95 14.83 -9.13
C VAL A 54 2.45 14.64 -9.07
N ILE A 55 2.95 13.57 -9.67
CA ILE A 55 4.39 13.29 -9.75
C ILE A 55 4.98 14.41 -10.62
N PRO A 56 5.70 15.39 -10.04
CA PRO A 56 6.26 16.47 -10.84
C PRO A 56 7.40 15.88 -11.67
N ASN A 57 7.42 16.20 -12.96
CA ASN A 57 8.53 15.92 -13.88
C ASN A 57 8.75 14.44 -14.28
N LEU A 58 7.71 13.59 -14.26
CA LEU A 58 7.79 12.20 -14.75
C LEU A 58 8.37 12.12 -16.18
N ALA A 59 8.01 13.08 -17.03
CA ALA A 59 8.47 13.15 -18.42
C ALA A 59 10.00 13.21 -18.58
N SER A 60 10.76 13.69 -17.57
CA SER A 60 12.23 13.74 -17.62
C SER A 60 12.91 12.39 -17.30
N TYR A 61 12.18 11.45 -16.71
CA TYR A 61 12.71 10.13 -16.34
C TYR A 61 12.28 9.01 -17.29
N VAL A 62 11.37 9.31 -18.23
CA VAL A 62 10.87 8.34 -19.20
C VAL A 62 11.93 8.06 -20.26
N VAL A 63 12.28 6.78 -20.41
CA VAL A 63 13.21 6.30 -21.43
C VAL A 63 12.45 6.07 -22.73
N ILE A 64 12.88 6.74 -23.80
CA ILE A 64 12.32 6.59 -25.15
C ILE A 64 13.40 6.03 -26.07
N ASN A 65 13.24 4.77 -26.47
CA ASN A 65 14.14 4.15 -27.43
C ASN A 65 13.95 4.78 -28.82
N SER A 66 14.88 5.66 -29.20
CA SER A 66 14.84 6.37 -30.48
C SER A 66 15.18 5.50 -31.70
N GLY A 67 15.59 4.24 -31.49
CA GLY A 67 15.87 3.27 -32.56
C GLY A 67 14.63 2.58 -33.14
N LEU A 68 13.44 2.83 -32.58
CA LEU A 68 12.20 2.24 -33.07
C LEU A 68 11.77 2.90 -34.38
N GLN A 69 11.50 2.07 -35.40
CA GLN A 69 11.13 2.49 -36.76
C GLN A 69 9.93 3.46 -36.77
N LEU A 70 8.97 3.26 -35.87
CA LEU A 70 7.80 4.15 -35.73
C LEU A 70 8.19 5.57 -35.33
N PHE A 71 9.17 5.72 -34.44
CA PHE A 71 9.62 7.04 -33.99
C PHE A 71 10.55 7.72 -35.00
N THR A 72 11.21 6.96 -35.86
CA THR A 72 11.93 7.50 -37.02
C THR A 72 10.96 8.03 -38.07
N GLN A 73 9.86 7.31 -38.33
CA GLN A 73 8.82 7.74 -39.28
C GLN A 73 7.97 8.90 -38.75
N GLN A 74 7.61 8.88 -37.46
CA GLN A 74 6.74 9.86 -36.83
C GLN A 74 7.29 10.31 -35.46
N PRO A 75 8.26 11.25 -35.44
CA PRO A 75 8.89 11.71 -34.20
C PRO A 75 7.93 12.41 -33.24
N GLN A 76 6.79 12.90 -33.72
CA GLN A 76 5.75 13.54 -32.89
C GLN A 76 5.14 12.57 -31.86
N LEU A 77 5.10 11.26 -32.17
CA LEU A 77 4.57 10.23 -31.28
C LEU A 77 5.41 10.03 -30.02
N LYS A 78 6.67 10.46 -30.00
CA LYS A 78 7.52 10.40 -28.79
C LYS A 78 6.91 11.15 -27.62
N ARG A 79 6.14 12.22 -27.88
CA ARG A 79 5.46 13.02 -26.85
C ARG A 79 4.29 12.29 -26.19
N ILE A 80 3.76 11.25 -26.84
CA ILE A 80 2.63 10.46 -26.33
C ILE A 80 3.06 9.48 -25.24
N VAL A 81 4.28 8.94 -25.34
CA VAL A 81 4.84 7.94 -24.40
C VAL A 81 4.78 8.41 -22.94
N PRO A 82 5.32 9.58 -22.55
CA PRO A 82 5.25 10.03 -21.15
C PRO A 82 3.81 10.31 -20.68
N ILE A 83 2.90 10.71 -21.58
CA ILE A 83 1.48 10.92 -21.24
C ILE A 83 0.79 9.58 -20.95
N ALA A 84 1.07 8.56 -21.76
CA ALA A 84 0.52 7.21 -21.56
C ALA A 84 0.99 6.59 -20.24
N ILE A 85 2.27 6.75 -19.91
CA ILE A 85 2.86 6.23 -18.67
C ILE A 85 2.30 6.98 -17.45
N ASP A 86 2.17 8.31 -17.50
CA ASP A 86 1.56 9.10 -16.41
C ASP A 86 0.13 8.62 -16.12
N ARG A 87 -0.68 8.40 -17.17
CA ARG A 87 -2.05 7.86 -17.03
C ARG A 87 -2.07 6.46 -16.43
N ALA A 88 -1.19 5.57 -16.91
CA ALA A 88 -1.09 4.21 -16.39
C ALA A 88 -0.69 4.19 -14.90
N ILE A 89 0.27 5.02 -14.49
CA ILE A 89 0.69 5.11 -13.08
C ILE A 89 -0.48 5.63 -12.23
N ARG A 90 -1.19 6.69 -12.65
CA ARG A 90 -2.32 7.25 -11.90
C ARG A 90 -3.47 6.26 -11.71
N GLU A 91 -3.72 5.41 -12.70
CA GLU A 91 -4.74 4.37 -12.62
C GLU A 91 -4.38 3.27 -11.62
N ILE A 92 -3.10 2.86 -11.60
CA ILE A 92 -2.64 1.71 -10.80
C ILE A 92 -2.23 2.11 -9.38
N ILE A 93 -1.71 3.32 -9.18
CA ILE A 93 -1.12 3.74 -7.89
C ILE A 93 -2.14 3.68 -6.74
N SER A 94 -3.33 4.25 -6.91
CA SER A 94 -4.34 4.31 -5.84
C SER A 94 -4.77 2.93 -5.34
N PRO A 95 -5.30 2.02 -6.19
CA PRO A 95 -5.78 0.71 -5.72
C PRO A 95 -4.67 -0.19 -5.19
N VAL A 96 -3.44 -0.09 -5.73
CA VAL A 96 -2.31 -0.90 -5.25
C VAL A 96 -1.80 -0.38 -3.90
N VAL A 97 -1.64 0.93 -3.75
CA VAL A 97 -1.20 1.56 -2.51
C VAL A 97 -2.21 1.27 -1.39
N GLU A 98 -3.50 1.48 -1.62
CA GLU A 98 -4.54 1.25 -0.59
C GLU A 98 -4.56 -0.19 -0.07
N ARG A 99 -4.53 -1.17 -0.96
CA ARG A 99 -4.54 -2.59 -0.56
C ARG A 99 -3.25 -2.96 0.18
N SER A 100 -2.10 -2.56 -0.36
CA SER A 100 -0.79 -2.94 0.20
C SER A 100 -0.56 -2.32 1.57
N VAL A 101 -0.94 -1.05 1.75
CA VAL A 101 -0.82 -0.33 3.02
C VAL A 101 -1.75 -0.94 4.07
N THR A 102 -3.02 -1.19 3.74
CA THR A 102 -3.97 -1.78 4.68
C THR A 102 -3.48 -3.11 5.25
N ILE A 103 -3.04 -4.04 4.38
CA ILE A 103 -2.52 -5.34 4.80
C ILE A 103 -1.28 -5.14 5.69
N SER A 104 -0.35 -4.30 5.26
CA SER A 104 0.93 -4.09 5.97
C SER A 104 0.75 -3.45 7.32
N CYS A 105 -0.11 -2.44 7.44
CA CYS A 105 -0.39 -1.74 8.69
C CYS A 105 -1.07 -2.65 9.70
N VAL A 106 -2.07 -3.44 9.28
CA VAL A 106 -2.72 -4.41 10.18
C VAL A 106 -1.73 -5.46 10.67
N THR A 107 -0.95 -6.07 9.77
CA THR A 107 0.06 -7.08 10.16
C THR A 107 1.12 -6.49 11.08
N THR A 108 1.65 -5.31 10.76
CA THR A 108 2.68 -4.66 11.57
C THR A 108 2.15 -4.29 12.95
N ARG A 109 0.93 -3.74 13.04
CA ARG A 109 0.30 -3.39 14.32
C ARG A 109 0.19 -4.60 15.23
N GLU A 110 -0.36 -5.71 14.72
CA GLU A 110 -0.59 -6.92 15.52
C GLU A 110 0.73 -7.56 15.99
N LEU A 111 1.79 -7.50 15.19
CA LEU A 111 3.11 -8.00 15.59
C LEU A 111 3.80 -7.07 16.59
N MET A 112 3.74 -5.76 16.38
CA MET A 112 4.31 -4.77 17.28
C MET A 112 3.70 -4.86 18.67
N LEU A 113 2.37 -4.97 18.77
CA LEU A 113 1.70 -5.07 20.07
C LEU A 113 2.15 -6.32 20.85
N LYS A 114 2.40 -7.44 20.15
CA LYS A 114 2.82 -8.71 20.77
C LYS A 114 4.31 -8.70 21.15
N ASP A 115 5.17 -8.36 20.20
CA ASP A 115 6.63 -8.45 20.39
C ASP A 115 7.14 -7.35 21.34
N PHE A 116 6.49 -6.18 21.36
CA PHE A 116 6.84 -5.05 22.23
C PHE A 116 5.92 -4.93 23.46
N ALA A 117 5.22 -6.00 23.83
CA ALA A 117 4.37 -6.05 25.03
C ALA A 117 5.15 -5.69 26.31
N MET A 118 6.40 -6.16 26.39
CA MET A 118 7.31 -5.92 27.52
C MET A 118 8.38 -4.87 27.24
N GLU A 119 8.23 -4.06 26.18
CA GLU A 119 9.15 -2.95 25.90
C GLU A 119 8.58 -1.63 26.44
N PRO A 120 9.31 -0.96 27.37
CA PRO A 120 8.84 0.30 27.96
C PRO A 120 9.16 1.54 27.09
N ASP A 121 10.13 1.44 26.18
CA ASP A 121 10.58 2.53 25.33
C ASP A 121 9.76 2.61 24.04
N GLU A 122 8.92 3.64 23.94
CA GLU A 122 8.10 3.91 22.76
C GLU A 122 8.92 4.20 21.49
N GLN A 123 10.13 4.75 21.61
CA GLN A 123 10.95 5.11 20.46
C GLN A 123 11.51 3.87 19.77
N ARG A 124 11.83 2.82 20.54
CA ARG A 124 12.26 1.53 20.00
C ARG A 124 11.14 0.85 19.24
N MET A 125 9.94 0.85 19.82
CA MET A 125 8.74 0.31 19.17
C MET A 125 8.40 1.09 17.89
N ARG A 126 8.45 2.43 17.92
CA ARG A 126 8.22 3.28 16.75
C ARG A 126 9.21 2.98 15.63
N LYS A 127 10.51 2.95 15.93
CA LYS A 127 11.56 2.67 14.93
C LYS A 127 11.38 1.29 14.30
N ALA A 128 11.11 0.26 15.09
CA ALA A 128 10.87 -1.09 14.58
C ALA A 128 9.63 -1.17 13.69
N ALA A 129 8.52 -0.53 14.10
CA ALA A 129 7.29 -0.47 13.34
C ALA A 129 7.49 0.22 11.98
N GLN A 130 8.21 1.35 11.95
CA GLN A 130 8.51 2.08 10.71
C GLN A 130 9.33 1.22 9.74
N LEU A 131 10.42 0.61 10.21
CA LEU A 131 11.27 -0.25 9.37
C LEU A 131 10.50 -1.44 8.81
N MET A 132 9.69 -2.08 9.64
CA MET A 132 8.88 -3.22 9.23
C MET A 132 7.79 -2.83 8.21
N VAL A 133 7.00 -1.79 8.49
CA VAL A 133 5.88 -1.43 7.62
C VAL A 133 6.36 -0.94 6.25
N GLN A 134 7.49 -0.21 6.21
CA GLN A 134 8.09 0.25 4.95
C GLN A 134 8.51 -0.93 4.07
N ASN A 135 9.16 -1.92 4.67
CA ASN A 135 9.60 -3.11 3.95
C ASN A 135 8.41 -3.93 3.43
N LEU A 136 7.42 -4.19 4.30
CA LEU A 136 6.25 -4.99 3.96
C LEU A 136 5.37 -4.31 2.89
N ALA A 137 5.04 -3.02 3.07
CA ALA A 137 4.21 -2.28 2.13
C ALA A 137 4.90 -2.10 0.77
N GLY A 138 6.20 -1.80 0.78
CA GLY A 138 6.97 -1.64 -0.46
C GLY A 138 7.08 -2.95 -1.24
N SER A 139 7.33 -4.08 -0.56
CA SER A 139 7.44 -5.39 -1.20
C SER A 139 6.10 -5.87 -1.77
N LEU A 140 5.00 -5.71 -1.02
CA LEU A 140 3.66 -6.04 -1.51
C LEU A 140 3.26 -5.16 -2.69
N ALA A 141 3.54 -3.85 -2.64
CA ALA A 141 3.22 -2.94 -3.73
C ALA A 141 4.00 -3.30 -5.02
N LEU A 142 5.29 -3.59 -4.92
CA LEU A 142 6.16 -3.90 -6.06
C LEU A 142 5.72 -5.17 -6.80
N VAL A 143 5.40 -6.23 -6.07
CA VAL A 143 4.93 -7.49 -6.66
C VAL A 143 3.54 -7.33 -7.28
N THR A 144 2.69 -6.51 -6.65
CA THR A 144 1.31 -6.31 -7.11
C THR A 144 1.22 -5.39 -8.33
N CYS A 145 2.05 -4.35 -8.43
CA CYS A 145 1.92 -3.33 -9.48
C CYS A 145 2.53 -3.72 -10.81
N LYS A 146 3.51 -4.65 -10.84
CA LYS A 146 4.31 -4.95 -12.04
C LYS A 146 3.46 -5.40 -13.24
N GLU A 147 2.58 -6.37 -13.03
CA GLU A 147 1.72 -6.91 -14.10
C GLU A 147 0.62 -5.92 -14.52
N PRO A 148 -0.19 -5.35 -13.60
CA PRO A 148 -1.22 -4.36 -13.96
C PRO A 148 -0.64 -3.12 -14.65
N LEU A 149 0.52 -2.63 -14.20
CA LEU A 149 1.16 -1.46 -14.79
C LEU A 149 1.59 -1.72 -16.24
N ARG A 150 2.15 -2.91 -16.54
CA ARG A 150 2.51 -3.26 -17.92
C ARG A 150 1.30 -3.23 -18.84
N VAL A 151 0.19 -3.81 -18.39
CA VAL A 151 -1.06 -3.85 -19.16
C VAL A 151 -1.64 -2.45 -19.35
N ALA A 152 -1.68 -1.63 -18.30
CA ALA A 152 -2.18 -0.26 -18.35
C ALA A 152 -1.35 0.62 -19.30
N CYS A 153 -0.01 0.58 -19.21
CA CYS A 153 0.88 1.28 -20.14
C CYS A 153 0.57 0.89 -21.59
N GLY A 154 0.43 -0.41 -21.85
CA GLY A 154 0.12 -0.91 -23.19
C GLY A 154 -1.21 -0.40 -23.74
N ASN A 155 -2.25 -0.40 -22.90
CA ASN A 155 -3.58 0.05 -23.28
C ASN A 155 -3.63 1.56 -23.56
N HIS A 156 -3.02 2.37 -22.69
CA HIS A 156 -2.97 3.84 -22.89
C HIS A 156 -2.14 4.22 -24.10
N MET A 157 -1.01 3.56 -24.34
CA MET A 157 -0.19 3.80 -25.54
C MET A 157 -0.97 3.47 -26.82
N ARG A 158 -1.60 2.28 -26.89
CA ARG A 158 -2.44 1.91 -28.04
C ARG A 158 -3.56 2.90 -28.27
N SER A 159 -4.32 3.25 -27.22
CA SER A 159 -5.45 4.17 -27.32
C SER A 159 -5.05 5.55 -27.85
N LEU A 160 -3.92 6.09 -27.39
CA LEU A 160 -3.45 7.42 -27.82
C LEU A 160 -2.83 7.41 -29.21
N MET A 161 -2.22 6.31 -29.63
CA MET A 161 -1.56 6.18 -30.93
C MET A 161 -2.49 5.67 -32.05
N GLN A 162 -3.66 5.12 -31.72
CA GLN A 162 -4.62 4.58 -32.70
C GLN A 162 -5.12 5.62 -33.70
N GLN A 163 -5.08 6.90 -33.33
CA GLN A 163 -5.52 8.03 -34.17
C GLN A 163 -4.55 8.33 -35.33
N ALA A 164 -3.32 7.79 -35.30
CA ALA A 164 -2.26 8.13 -36.25
C ALA A 164 -2.16 7.16 -37.45
N ALA A 165 -3.16 6.29 -37.66
CA ALA A 165 -3.21 5.31 -38.77
C ALA A 165 -1.90 4.50 -38.94
N ILE A 166 -1.35 4.06 -37.82
CA ILE A 166 -0.07 3.34 -37.73
C ILE A 166 -0.28 1.86 -38.08
N ASP A 167 0.71 1.24 -38.72
CA ASP A 167 0.77 -0.22 -38.89
C ASP A 167 0.67 -0.93 -37.53
N PRO A 168 -0.34 -1.81 -37.32
CA PRO A 168 -0.56 -2.51 -36.06
C PRO A 168 0.68 -3.25 -35.51
N GLN A 169 1.52 -3.78 -36.39
CA GLN A 169 2.70 -4.56 -35.97
C GLN A 169 3.81 -3.66 -35.41
N LEU A 170 4.01 -2.49 -36.02
CA LEU A 170 4.93 -1.47 -35.52
C LEU A 170 4.43 -0.86 -34.20
N LEU A 171 3.12 -0.66 -34.06
CA LEU A 171 2.51 -0.15 -32.83
C LEU A 171 2.70 -1.11 -31.65
N GLU A 172 2.50 -2.41 -31.86
CA GLU A 172 2.67 -3.41 -30.80
C GLU A 172 4.13 -3.50 -30.35
N GLN A 173 5.08 -3.50 -31.30
CA GLN A 173 6.51 -3.51 -30.99
C GLN A 173 6.92 -2.31 -30.13
N VAL A 174 6.49 -1.10 -30.50
CA VAL A 174 6.81 0.12 -29.76
C VAL A 174 6.18 0.11 -28.37
N THR A 175 4.91 -0.32 -28.29
CA THR A 175 4.19 -0.41 -27.04
C THR A 175 4.87 -1.37 -26.06
N GLN A 176 5.32 -2.52 -26.55
CA GLN A 176 5.99 -3.53 -25.74
C GLN A 176 7.36 -3.04 -25.23
N VAL A 177 8.17 -2.46 -26.11
CA VAL A 177 9.50 -1.93 -25.75
C VAL A 177 9.37 -0.77 -24.75
N CYS A 178 8.56 0.24 -25.06
CA CYS A 178 8.38 1.39 -24.18
C CYS A 178 7.76 1.02 -22.83
N SER A 179 6.81 0.07 -22.80
CA SER A 179 6.24 -0.39 -21.53
C SER A 179 7.26 -1.14 -20.68
N SER A 180 8.13 -1.95 -21.30
CA SER A 180 9.19 -2.69 -20.60
C SER A 180 10.26 -1.74 -20.04
N ASP A 181 10.72 -0.79 -20.85
CA ASP A 181 11.80 0.15 -20.48
C ASP A 181 11.40 1.08 -19.32
N ASN A 182 10.10 1.37 -19.18
CA ASN A 182 9.59 2.32 -18.19
C ASN A 182 8.87 1.65 -17.01
N LEU A 183 8.80 0.32 -17.00
CA LEU A 183 8.10 -0.43 -15.95
C LEU A 183 8.73 -0.21 -14.58
N GLU A 184 10.06 -0.26 -14.51
CA GLU A 184 10.83 -0.12 -13.26
C GLU A 184 10.64 1.26 -12.63
N LEU A 185 10.58 2.31 -13.45
CA LEU A 185 10.27 3.68 -13.00
C LEU A 185 8.90 3.74 -12.33
N GLY A 186 7.85 3.25 -12.99
CA GLY A 186 6.50 3.26 -12.43
C GLY A 186 6.37 2.40 -11.16
N CYS A 187 7.02 1.23 -11.13
CA CYS A 187 7.10 0.38 -9.95
C CYS A 187 7.76 1.10 -8.77
N THR A 188 8.88 1.80 -9.00
CA THR A 188 9.61 2.53 -7.96
C THR A 188 8.77 3.68 -7.39
N LEU A 189 8.00 4.38 -8.24
CA LEU A 189 7.12 5.46 -7.82
C LEU A 189 5.94 4.97 -6.97
N ILE A 190 5.30 3.87 -7.40
CA ILE A 190 4.21 3.24 -6.64
C ILE A 190 4.71 2.71 -5.31
N GLU A 191 5.88 2.07 -5.30
CA GLU A 191 6.53 1.60 -4.09
C GLU A 191 6.77 2.75 -3.11
N LYS A 192 7.40 3.85 -3.57
CA LYS A 192 7.68 5.00 -2.73
C LYS A 192 6.40 5.56 -2.12
N ALA A 193 5.35 5.76 -2.93
CA ALA A 193 4.06 6.22 -2.45
C ALA A 193 3.44 5.27 -1.40
N ALA A 194 3.56 3.96 -1.60
CA ALA A 194 3.09 2.96 -0.63
C ALA A 194 3.86 3.05 0.69
N THR A 195 5.19 3.16 0.65
CA THR A 195 6.03 3.25 1.85
C THR A 195 5.78 4.52 2.66
N GLU A 196 5.67 5.68 2.00
CA GLU A 196 5.41 6.97 2.67
C GLU A 196 4.01 7.03 3.29
N LYS A 197 3.00 6.47 2.61
CA LYS A 197 1.66 6.34 3.19
C LYS A 197 1.66 5.36 4.38
N ALA A 198 2.28 4.19 4.24
CA ALA A 198 2.30 3.17 5.28
C ALA A 198 2.93 3.64 6.60
N VAL A 199 3.97 4.48 6.54
CA VAL A 199 4.60 5.06 7.73
C VAL A 199 3.64 5.96 8.50
N ARG A 200 2.86 6.79 7.79
CA ARG A 200 1.86 7.67 8.41
C ARG A 200 0.75 6.84 9.07
N ASP A 201 0.21 5.88 8.32
CA ASP A 201 -0.91 5.04 8.76
C ASP A 201 -0.51 4.15 9.97
N ILE A 202 0.71 3.61 10.02
CA ILE A 202 1.15 2.81 11.18
C ILE A 202 1.37 3.66 12.44
N GLU A 203 1.87 4.89 12.29
CA GLU A 203 2.08 5.79 13.42
C GLU A 203 0.75 6.17 14.07
N GLU A 204 -0.27 6.44 13.27
CA GLU A 204 -1.63 6.68 13.74
C GLU A 204 -2.21 5.43 14.41
N ALA A 205 -2.06 4.25 13.78
CA ALA A 205 -2.58 2.99 14.31
C ALA A 205 -1.93 2.57 15.64
N LEU A 206 -0.68 2.98 15.90
CA LEU A 206 0.06 2.71 17.14
C LEU A 206 0.03 3.87 18.14
N ALA A 207 -0.52 5.04 17.79
CA ALA A 207 -0.60 6.20 18.66
C ALA A 207 -1.22 5.90 20.05
N PRO A 208 -2.30 5.10 20.17
CA PRO A 208 -2.84 4.73 21.48
C PRO A 208 -1.83 3.92 22.31
N ALA A 209 -1.09 3.02 21.67
CA ALA A 209 -0.10 2.16 22.34
C ALA A 209 1.11 2.96 22.85
N PHE A 210 1.52 4.02 22.11
CA PHE A 210 2.53 4.96 22.57
C PHE A 210 2.01 5.81 23.73
N ALA A 211 0.80 6.35 23.62
CA ALA A 211 0.20 7.22 24.64
C ALA A 211 0.04 6.53 26.00
N ILE A 212 -0.38 5.26 26.02
CA ILE A 212 -0.51 4.47 27.25
C ILE A 212 0.85 4.29 27.94
N ARG A 213 1.90 3.95 27.17
CA ARG A 213 3.27 3.80 27.67
C ARG A 213 3.80 5.10 28.28
N ARG A 214 3.63 6.22 27.57
CA ARG A 214 4.04 7.55 28.03
C ARG A 214 3.32 7.95 29.31
N LYS A 215 1.98 7.86 29.32
CA LYS A 215 1.15 8.23 30.46
C LYS A 215 1.49 7.40 31.71
N HIS A 216 1.67 6.10 31.55
CA HIS A 216 2.05 5.24 32.68
C HIS A 216 3.42 5.62 33.25
N ARG A 217 4.40 5.90 32.39
CA ARG A 217 5.74 6.36 32.80
C ARG A 217 5.68 7.70 33.53
N GLU A 218 4.89 8.65 33.04
CA GLU A 218 4.71 9.97 33.66
C GLU A 218 3.99 9.89 35.03
N GLN A 219 3.01 8.99 35.18
CA GLN A 219 2.21 8.87 36.39
C GLN A 219 2.89 8.06 37.50
N THR A 220 3.58 6.97 37.13
CA THR A 220 4.13 6.01 38.11
C THR A 220 5.65 6.08 38.24
N GLY A 221 6.34 6.70 37.27
CA GLY A 221 7.80 6.62 37.14
C GLY A 221 8.32 5.23 36.75
N LEU A 222 7.43 4.24 36.57
CA LEU A 222 7.76 2.84 36.31
C LEU A 222 7.55 2.48 34.82
N PRO A 223 8.32 1.50 34.31
CA PRO A 223 8.14 0.99 32.94
C PRO A 223 6.73 0.40 32.75
N TYR A 224 6.09 0.74 31.63
CA TYR A 224 4.81 0.12 31.24
C TYR A 224 5.06 -1.24 30.62
N TYR A 225 4.30 -2.23 31.07
CA TYR A 225 4.24 -3.55 30.46
C TYR A 225 2.79 -3.92 30.21
N ASP A 226 2.49 -4.38 29.00
CA ASP A 226 1.14 -4.76 28.63
C ASP A 226 0.81 -6.15 29.19
N MET A 227 0.17 -6.18 30.37
CA MET A 227 -0.26 -7.43 31.01
C MET A 227 -1.53 -8.02 30.38
N SER A 228 -2.25 -7.27 29.54
CA SER A 228 -3.47 -7.78 28.88
C SER A 228 -3.17 -8.93 27.90
N ILE A 229 -1.94 -8.95 27.38
CA ILE A 229 -1.42 -10.01 26.51
C ILE A 229 -1.17 -11.30 27.30
N PHE A 230 -0.92 -11.21 28.61
CA PHE A 230 -0.70 -12.36 29.50
C PHE A 230 -2.00 -12.97 30.01
N THR A 231 -3.09 -12.21 30.01
CA THR A 231 -4.42 -12.65 30.45
C THR A 231 -5.28 -13.18 29.29
N SER A 232 -4.92 -12.90 28.05
CA SER A 232 -5.70 -13.24 26.86
C SER A 232 -5.20 -14.52 26.18
N GLY A 233 -5.62 -15.68 26.70
CA GLY A 233 -5.46 -16.99 26.03
C GLY A 233 -4.25 -17.82 26.46
N ARG A 234 -3.80 -18.75 25.59
CA ARG A 234 -2.67 -19.68 25.87
C ARG A 234 -1.30 -19.00 25.79
N TYR A 235 -1.19 -17.89 25.07
CA TYR A 235 0.02 -17.09 24.98
C TYR A 235 0.09 -16.15 26.20
N PRO A 236 1.25 -15.95 26.84
CA PRO A 236 2.56 -16.60 26.66
C PRO A 236 2.78 -17.84 27.54
N ALA A 237 1.78 -18.29 28.30
CA ALA A 237 1.93 -19.39 29.27
C ALA A 237 2.34 -20.72 28.60
N SER A 238 1.92 -20.95 27.35
CA SER A 238 2.28 -22.13 26.56
C SER A 238 3.64 -22.06 25.86
N LEU A 239 4.35 -20.92 25.94
CA LEU A 239 5.66 -20.78 25.32
C LEU A 239 6.77 -21.29 26.25
N PRO A 240 7.77 -22.01 25.71
CA PRO A 240 9.01 -22.30 26.41
C PRO A 240 9.67 -21.02 26.93
N GLU A 241 10.39 -21.12 28.04
CA GLU A 241 11.01 -19.97 28.69
C GLU A 241 11.93 -19.14 27.78
N ALA A 242 12.56 -19.77 26.78
CA ALA A 242 13.40 -19.11 25.78
C ALA A 242 12.64 -18.18 24.82
N LEU A 243 11.33 -18.42 24.61
CA LEU A 243 10.47 -17.65 23.69
C LEU A 243 9.48 -16.75 24.43
N ARG A 244 9.42 -16.85 25.76
CA ARG A 244 8.55 -15.99 26.57
C ARG A 244 9.11 -14.56 26.55
N PRO A 245 8.26 -13.53 26.31
CA PRO A 245 8.67 -12.15 26.47
C PRO A 245 9.27 -11.93 27.88
N LYS A 246 10.43 -11.27 27.95
CA LYS A 246 11.11 -11.00 29.23
C LYS A 246 10.91 -9.53 29.64
N PRO A 247 10.77 -9.25 30.95
CA PRO A 247 10.79 -7.88 31.45
C PRO A 247 12.12 -7.21 31.06
N GLY A 248 12.06 -6.02 30.46
CA GLY A 248 13.23 -5.32 29.91
C GLY A 248 13.28 -5.27 28.38
N GLY A 249 12.26 -5.78 27.70
CA GLY A 249 12.09 -5.61 26.26
C GLY A 249 12.75 -6.69 25.41
N LEU A 250 12.86 -6.43 24.11
CA LEU A 250 13.40 -7.41 23.15
C LEU A 250 14.92 -7.54 23.27
N GLN A 251 15.42 -8.79 23.24
CA GLN A 251 16.86 -9.06 23.21
C GLN A 251 17.50 -8.42 21.97
N PRO A 252 18.77 -7.98 22.03
CA PRO A 252 19.46 -7.40 20.87
C PRO A 252 19.41 -8.31 19.63
N ALA A 253 19.52 -9.63 19.81
CA ALA A 253 19.41 -10.61 18.73
C ALA A 253 18.00 -10.66 18.10
N GLN A 254 16.95 -10.51 18.89
CA GLN A 254 15.56 -10.47 18.40
C GLN A 254 15.26 -9.14 17.70
N ARG A 255 15.81 -8.02 18.23
CA ARG A 255 15.71 -6.70 17.60
C ARG A 255 16.38 -6.62 16.24
N ARG A 256 17.42 -7.42 16.02
CA ARG A 256 18.13 -7.47 14.74
C ARG A 256 17.21 -7.78 13.56
N VAL A 257 16.16 -8.59 13.76
CA VAL A 257 15.16 -8.87 12.71
C VAL A 257 14.50 -7.59 12.22
N TYR A 258 14.20 -6.66 13.13
CA TYR A 258 13.60 -5.37 12.80
C TYR A 258 14.59 -4.39 12.16
N GLU A 259 15.86 -4.43 12.57
CA GLU A 259 16.92 -3.64 11.94
C GLU A 259 17.26 -4.14 10.53
N ASP A 260 17.16 -5.46 10.31
CA ASP A 260 17.43 -6.08 9.02
C ASP A 260 16.38 -5.66 7.98
N PHE A 261 15.15 -5.31 8.37
CA PHE A 261 14.18 -4.70 7.44
C PHE A 261 14.69 -3.40 6.80
N GLY A 262 15.55 -2.65 7.50
CA GLY A 262 16.21 -1.45 6.97
C GLY A 262 17.54 -1.74 6.25
N ARG A 263 18.10 -2.95 6.40
CA ARG A 263 19.40 -3.32 5.81
C ARG A 263 19.29 -4.09 4.52
N ILE A 264 18.23 -4.85 4.27
CA ILE A 264 18.11 -5.68 3.06
C ILE A 264 18.06 -4.74 1.83
N PRO A 265 19.17 -4.58 1.07
CA PRO A 265 19.17 -3.81 -0.15
C PRO A 265 18.51 -4.72 -1.19
N ARG A 266 17.36 -4.31 -1.72
CA ARG A 266 16.51 -5.15 -2.57
C ARG A 266 17.15 -5.58 -3.90
N THR A 267 18.35 -5.10 -4.22
CA THR A 267 19.16 -5.59 -5.34
C THR A 267 19.75 -6.99 -5.11
N ALA A 268 19.97 -7.43 -3.87
CA ALA A 268 20.64 -8.71 -3.61
C ALA A 268 19.74 -9.94 -3.82
N ALA A 269 18.45 -9.86 -3.48
CA ALA A 269 17.53 -11.00 -3.59
C ALA A 269 17.12 -11.33 -5.04
N MET A 270 17.04 -10.32 -5.92
CA MET A 270 16.74 -10.55 -7.34
C MET A 270 17.95 -11.09 -8.12
N VAL A 271 19.18 -10.66 -7.78
CA VAL A 271 20.41 -11.17 -8.44
C VAL A 271 20.65 -12.64 -8.11
N GLN A 272 20.35 -13.09 -6.89
CA GLN A 272 20.53 -14.50 -6.51
C GLN A 272 19.53 -15.45 -7.16
N GLN A 273 18.31 -14.99 -7.47
CA GLN A 273 17.32 -15.83 -8.16
C GLN A 273 17.59 -15.94 -9.67
N GLN A 274 18.28 -14.96 -10.26
CA GLN A 274 18.67 -14.97 -11.66
C GLN A 274 19.97 -15.76 -11.92
N GLN A 275 20.85 -15.87 -10.92
CA GLN A 275 22.05 -16.73 -10.99
C GLN A 275 21.77 -18.21 -10.68
N ALA A 276 20.66 -18.56 -10.03
CA ALA A 276 20.27 -19.95 -9.78
C ALA A 276 19.50 -20.61 -10.94
N GLN A 277 19.21 -19.86 -12.01
CA GLN A 277 18.52 -20.33 -13.22
C GLN A 277 19.39 -20.26 -14.49
N GLN A 278 20.69 -20.03 -14.35
CA GLN A 278 21.71 -20.23 -15.40
C GLN A 278 22.60 -21.41 -15.01
#